data_AF-A0A9D3WT37-F1
#
_entry.id   AF-A0A9D3WT37-F1
#
_cell.length_a   1.000
_cell.length_b   1.000
_cell.length_c   1.000
_cell.angle_alpha   90.00
_cell.angle_beta   90.00
_cell.angle_gamma   90.00
#
_symmetry.space_group_name_H-M   'P 1'
#
loop_
_entity.id
_entity.type
_entity.pdbx_description
1 polymer ?
#
loop_
_entity_poly.entity_id
_entity_poly.type
_entity_poly.pdbx_seq_one_letter_code
_entity_poly.pdbx_strand_id
1 'polypeptide(L)'
;MVSIKVTTQPVLTPSMGWGGMSWKDPFVTITFPSKVIFTSASLLLLLVHMGIFGGDLYHFTVTQRFDLMSFHGTTVLLVSHVMSFYWALLGTFYTLQTNDKVLRGFALTSLAMNFALFVGRFCLDYLTIEYREELY
;
A
#
# COMPACT_ATOMS: atom_id res chain seq x y z
N MET A 1 5.73 -27.72 65.52
CA MET A 1 4.32 -27.29 65.64
C MET A 1 4.25 -25.86 65.11
N VAL A 2 3.53 -25.47 64.06
CA VAL A 2 2.48 -26.07 63.23
C VAL A 2 2.65 -25.53 61.81
N SER A 3 2.55 -26.42 60.81
CA SER A 3 2.50 -26.11 59.38
C SER A 3 1.06 -25.80 58.99
N ILE A 4 0.79 -24.62 58.43
CA ILE A 4 -0.53 -24.30 57.86
C ILE A 4 -0.42 -24.42 56.34
N LYS A 5 -0.93 -25.54 55.80
CA LYS A 5 -1.23 -25.70 54.38
C LYS A 5 -2.51 -24.93 54.07
N VAL A 6 -2.44 -23.94 53.19
CA VAL A 6 -3.63 -23.37 52.56
C VAL A 6 -3.90 -24.16 51.28
N THR A 7 -4.89 -25.04 51.34
CA THR A 7 -5.41 -25.79 50.20
C THR A 7 -6.44 -24.91 49.48
N THR A 8 -6.12 -24.41 48.29
CA THR A 8 -7.11 -23.77 47.41
C THR A 8 -7.50 -24.76 46.30
N GLN A 9 -8.79 -25.04 46.23
CA GLN A 9 -9.44 -25.98 45.32
C GLN A 9 -9.33 -25.53 43.85
N PRO A 10 -9.31 -26.46 42.88
CA PRO A 10 -9.35 -26.13 41.46
C PRO A 10 -10.75 -25.64 41.08
N VAL A 11 -10.86 -24.41 40.58
CA VAL A 11 -12.11 -23.93 39.98
C VAL A 11 -12.24 -24.52 38.58
N LEU A 12 -13.17 -25.46 38.46
CA LEU A 12 -13.64 -26.03 37.20
C LEU A 12 -14.31 -24.94 36.35
N THR A 13 -13.87 -24.84 35.10
CA THR A 13 -14.46 -24.04 34.02
C THR A 13 -15.92 -24.43 33.73
N PRO A 14 -16.81 -23.48 33.37
CA PRO A 14 -17.99 -23.80 32.57
C PRO A 14 -17.69 -23.67 31.07
N SER A 15 -18.03 -24.75 30.40
CA SER A 15 -18.16 -25.05 28.98
C SER A 15 -18.72 -23.96 28.06
N MET A 16 -18.19 -23.93 26.83
CA MET A 16 -18.94 -23.78 25.57
C MET A 16 -19.77 -22.49 25.41
N GLY A 17 -19.08 -21.37 25.25
CA GLY A 17 -19.61 -20.20 24.54
C GLY A 17 -19.19 -20.30 23.07
N TRP A 18 -20.16 -20.26 22.16
CA TRP A 18 -19.98 -20.35 20.72
C TRP A 18 -18.78 -19.55 20.22
N GLY A 19 -18.01 -20.16 19.31
CA GLY A 19 -16.96 -19.52 18.55
C GLY A 19 -17.51 -18.33 17.75
N GLY A 20 -17.50 -17.17 18.37
CA GLY A 20 -17.52 -15.91 17.65
C GLY A 20 -16.08 -15.63 17.24
N MET A 21 -15.66 -16.12 16.06
CA MET A 21 -14.66 -15.33 15.33
C MET A 21 -15.36 -13.98 15.08
N SER A 22 -14.94 -12.96 15.81
CA SER A 22 -15.32 -11.61 15.50
C SER A 22 -14.93 -11.38 14.04
N TRP A 23 -15.80 -10.75 13.24
CA TRP A 23 -15.44 -10.36 11.86
C TRP A 23 -14.19 -9.46 11.80
N LYS A 24 -13.71 -8.98 12.96
CA LYS A 24 -12.43 -8.28 13.13
C LYS A 24 -11.22 -9.23 13.14
N ASP A 25 -11.40 -10.51 13.46
CA ASP A 25 -10.31 -11.46 13.69
C ASP A 25 -9.59 -11.87 12.38
N PRO A 26 -10.26 -12.05 11.22
CA PRO A 26 -9.55 -12.38 9.98
C PRO A 26 -8.78 -11.19 9.38
N PHE A 27 -9.35 -9.98 9.45
CA PHE A 27 -8.71 -8.78 8.87
C PHE A 27 -7.54 -8.27 9.71
N VAL A 28 -7.49 -8.58 11.00
CA VAL A 28 -6.37 -8.23 11.89
C VAL A 28 -5.20 -9.22 11.74
N THR A 29 -5.40 -10.41 11.19
CA THR A 29 -4.36 -11.47 11.22
C THR A 29 -3.35 -11.39 10.06
N ILE A 30 -3.52 -10.48 9.10
CA ILE A 30 -2.40 -10.00 8.27
C ILE A 30 -1.72 -8.84 9.02
N THR A 31 -1.19 -9.13 10.21
CA THR A 31 -0.44 -8.15 11.01
C THR A 31 0.96 -7.98 10.41
N PHE A 32 1.04 -7.24 9.31
CA PHE A 32 2.27 -6.54 9.00
C PHE A 32 2.63 -5.67 10.22
N PRO A 33 3.91 -5.62 10.65
CA PRO A 33 4.31 -4.73 11.73
C PRO A 33 3.79 -3.33 11.43
N SER A 34 3.07 -2.69 12.36
CA SER A 34 2.46 -1.37 12.13
C SER A 34 3.45 -0.34 11.56
N LYS A 35 4.74 -0.52 11.87
CA LYS A 35 5.88 0.29 11.40
C LYS A 35 6.18 0.19 9.89
N VAL A 36 5.75 -0.87 9.19
CA VAL A 36 6.11 -1.11 7.78
C VAL A 36 4.94 -1.07 6.81
N ILE A 37 3.68 -1.07 7.30
CA ILE A 37 2.47 -1.18 6.48
C ILE A 37 2.41 -0.14 5.37
N PHE A 38 2.66 1.13 5.69
CA PHE A 38 2.58 2.22 4.72
C PHE A 38 3.72 2.16 3.69
N THR A 39 4.92 1.77 4.13
CA THR A 39 6.07 1.58 3.25
C THR A 39 5.87 0.41 2.30
N SER A 40 5.35 -0.73 2.78
CA SER A 40 5.06 -1.88 1.92
C SER A 40 3.90 -1.60 0.97
N ALA A 41 2.82 -0.97 1.43
CA ALA A 41 1.67 -0.62 0.60
C ALA A 41 2.06 0.35 -0.52
N SER A 42 2.85 1.38 -0.22
CA SER A 42 3.34 2.32 -1.23
C SER A 42 4.30 1.68 -2.24
N LEU A 43 5.15 0.73 -1.81
CA LEU A 43 6.03 0.00 -2.71
C LEU A 43 5.26 -0.94 -3.65
N LEU A 44 4.23 -1.61 -3.15
CA LEU A 44 3.39 -2.48 -3.99
C LEU A 44 2.63 -1.68 -5.04
N LEU A 45 2.04 -0.55 -4.65
CA LEU A 45 1.40 0.35 -5.61
C LEU A 45 2.41 0.93 -6.60
N LEU A 46 3.61 1.31 -6.14
CA LEU A 46 4.69 1.77 -7.01
C LEU A 46 5.02 0.75 -8.10
N LEU A 47 5.10 -0.54 -7.78
CA LEU A 47 5.37 -1.59 -8.77
C LEU A 47 4.26 -1.70 -9.82
N VAL A 48 3.00 -1.62 -9.38
CA VAL A 48 1.85 -1.60 -10.30
C VAL A 48 1.92 -0.36 -11.20
N HIS A 49 2.17 0.81 -10.64
CA HIS A 49 2.32 2.06 -11.38
C HIS A 49 3.48 2.01 -12.38
N MET A 50 4.63 1.44 -12.00
CA MET A 50 5.78 1.25 -12.90
C MET A 50 5.42 0.37 -14.09
N GLY A 51 4.68 -0.73 -13.87
CA GLY A 51 4.27 -1.64 -14.93
C GLY A 51 3.33 -0.96 -15.93
N ILE A 52 2.30 -0.28 -15.43
CA ILE A 52 1.33 0.45 -16.26
C ILE A 52 2.01 1.60 -17.00
N PHE A 53 2.79 2.42 -16.30
CA PHE A 53 3.52 3.54 -16.90
C PHE A 53 4.52 3.07 -17.94
N GLY A 54 5.24 1.97 -17.69
CA GLY A 54 6.18 1.38 -18.65
C GLY A 54 5.48 0.85 -19.90
N GLY A 55 4.33 0.18 -19.75
CA GLY A 55 3.52 -0.28 -20.87
C GLY A 55 2.98 0.88 -21.71
N ASP A 56 2.42 1.90 -21.05
CA ASP A 56 1.94 3.10 -21.73
C ASP A 56 3.10 3.83 -22.43
N LEU A 57 4.26 3.98 -21.79
CA LEU A 57 5.43 4.62 -22.41
C LEU A 57 5.95 3.81 -23.61
N TYR A 58 5.95 2.49 -23.54
CA TYR A 58 6.31 1.63 -24.67
C TYR A 58 5.33 1.81 -25.84
N HIS A 59 4.03 1.85 -25.54
CA HIS A 59 3.02 2.07 -26.57
C HIS A 59 3.11 3.45 -27.19
N PHE A 60 3.39 4.47 -26.38
CA PHE A 60 3.58 5.87 -26.79
C PHE A 60 4.86 6.12 -27.59
N THR A 61 5.97 5.46 -27.23
CA THR A 61 7.29 5.75 -27.83
C THR A 61 7.63 4.80 -28.97
N VAL A 62 7.30 3.51 -28.85
CA VAL A 62 7.75 2.47 -29.78
C VAL A 62 6.66 2.10 -30.76
N THR A 63 5.48 1.70 -30.26
CA THR A 63 4.47 1.10 -31.15
C THR A 63 3.53 2.11 -31.80
N GLN A 64 3.45 3.33 -31.26
CA GLN A 64 2.48 4.37 -31.68
C GLN A 64 1.02 3.86 -31.68
N ARG A 65 0.68 2.95 -30.77
CA ARG A 65 -0.66 2.35 -30.60
C ARG A 65 -1.36 2.94 -29.40
N PHE A 66 -2.04 4.06 -29.62
CA PHE A 66 -2.70 4.85 -28.58
C PHE A 66 -3.96 4.16 -28.02
N ASP A 67 -4.58 3.27 -28.79
CA ASP A 67 -5.72 2.42 -28.40
C ASP A 67 -5.40 1.44 -27.26
N LEU A 68 -4.12 1.07 -27.12
CA LEU A 68 -3.63 0.16 -26.08
C LEU A 68 -3.14 0.88 -24.83
N MET A 69 -3.10 2.22 -24.82
CA MET A 69 -2.73 2.99 -23.63
C MET A 69 -3.86 3.03 -22.62
N SER A 70 -3.51 3.23 -21.35
CA SER A 70 -4.43 3.14 -20.21
C SER A 70 -5.37 4.35 -20.06
N PHE A 71 -5.88 4.92 -21.16
CA PHE A 71 -6.66 6.16 -21.16
C PHE A 71 -7.99 6.05 -20.41
N HIS A 72 -8.71 4.93 -20.60
CA HIS A 72 -10.00 4.69 -19.93
C HIS A 72 -9.88 4.66 -18.40
N GLY A 73 -8.70 4.31 -17.87
CA GLY A 73 -8.43 4.24 -16.44
C GLY A 73 -7.76 5.48 -15.85
N THR A 74 -7.53 6.55 -16.63
CA THR A 74 -6.68 7.69 -16.22
C THR A 74 -7.07 8.29 -14.87
N THR A 75 -8.36 8.53 -14.63
CA THR A 75 -8.82 9.13 -13.38
C THR A 75 -8.51 8.22 -12.19
N VAL A 76 -8.78 6.92 -12.32
CA VAL A 76 -8.47 5.93 -11.28
C VAL A 76 -6.96 5.83 -11.06
N LEU A 77 -6.18 5.87 -12.14
CA LEU A 77 -4.72 5.85 -12.08
C LEU A 77 -4.16 7.07 -11.34
N LEU A 78 -4.60 8.29 -11.68
CA LEU A 78 -4.17 9.51 -11.00
C LEU A 78 -4.53 9.50 -9.51
N VAL A 79 -5.76 9.10 -9.16
CA VAL A 79 -6.18 8.95 -7.75
C VAL A 79 -5.29 7.92 -7.03
N SER A 80 -4.99 6.79 -7.68
CA SER A 80 -4.15 5.75 -7.09
C SER A 80 -2.69 6.23 -6.90
N HIS A 81 -2.15 7.06 -7.79
CA HIS A 81 -0.83 7.68 -7.60
C HIS A 81 -0.81 8.61 -6.39
N VAL A 82 -1.84 9.45 -6.21
CA VAL A 82 -1.96 10.34 -5.04
C VAL A 82 -2.02 9.52 -3.75
N MET A 83 -2.81 8.44 -3.73
CA MET A 83 -2.90 7.55 -2.57
C MET A 83 -1.56 6.86 -2.28
N SER A 84 -0.86 6.38 -3.31
CA SER A 84 0.45 5.74 -3.16
C SER A 84 1.51 6.71 -2.61
N PHE A 85 1.54 7.94 -3.13
CA PHE A 85 2.40 9.00 -2.63
C PHE A 85 2.08 9.34 -1.16
N TYR A 86 0.80 9.46 -0.82
CA TYR A 86 0.37 9.73 0.55
C TYR A 86 0.80 8.62 1.52
N TRP A 87 0.65 7.35 1.14
CA TRP A 87 1.16 6.23 1.94
C TRP A 87 2.68 6.22 2.04
N ALA A 88 3.41 6.57 0.97
CA ALA A 88 4.87 6.70 1.04
C ALA A 88 5.31 7.81 2.00
N LEU A 89 4.55 8.92 2.03
CA LEU A 89 4.79 10.04 2.95
C LEU A 89 4.54 9.62 4.40
N LEU A 90 3.42 8.94 4.69
CA LEU A 90 3.15 8.39 6.01
C LEU A 90 4.25 7.40 6.43
N GLY A 91 4.63 6.47 5.54
CA GLY A 91 5.72 5.52 5.79
C GLY A 91 7.04 6.23 6.13
N THR A 92 7.35 7.33 5.44
CA THR A 92 8.53 8.16 5.74
C THR A 92 8.43 8.80 7.12
N PHE A 93 7.30 9.38 7.49
CA PHE A 93 7.11 9.97 8.82
C PHE A 93 7.18 8.94 9.95
N TYR A 94 6.61 7.75 9.74
CA TYR A 94 6.70 6.68 10.73
C TYR A 94 8.13 6.18 10.89
N THR A 95 8.89 6.05 9.80
CA THR A 95 10.28 5.58 9.85
C THR A 95 11.26 6.61 10.41
N LEU A 96 10.98 7.92 10.26
CA LEU A 96 11.73 9.00 10.89
C LEU A 96 11.75 8.92 12.42
N GLN A 97 10.70 8.38 13.03
CA GLN A 97 10.60 8.16 14.47
C GLN A 97 11.33 6.88 14.92
N THR A 98 11.82 6.05 13.99
CA THR A 98 12.53 4.80 14.28
C THR A 98 14.03 4.95 14.06
N ASN A 99 14.83 4.11 14.74
CA ASN A 99 16.29 4.10 14.57
C ASN A 99 16.76 3.16 13.43
N ASP A 100 15.84 2.68 12.58
CA ASP A 100 16.15 1.76 11.48
C ASP A 100 16.51 2.53 10.20
N LYS A 101 17.81 2.55 9.89
CA LYS A 101 18.35 3.25 8.71
C LYS A 101 17.92 2.60 7.39
N VAL A 102 17.77 1.27 7.36
CA VAL A 102 17.43 0.53 6.14
C VAL A 102 15.98 0.79 5.78
N LEU A 103 15.07 0.64 6.74
CA LEU A 103 13.65 0.89 6.54
C LEU A 103 13.39 2.35 6.16
N ARG A 104 14.09 3.30 6.78
CA ARG A 104 14.04 4.72 6.40
C ARG A 104 14.51 4.95 4.96
N GLY A 105 15.58 4.27 4.54
CA GLY A 105 16.07 4.32 3.16
C GLY A 105 15.02 3.84 2.15
N PHE A 106 14.36 2.71 2.44
CA PHE A 106 13.27 2.19 1.61
C PHE A 106 12.08 3.16 1.55
N ALA A 107 11.67 3.74 2.69
CA ALA A 107 10.57 4.69 2.74
C ALA A 107 10.85 5.96 1.92
N LEU A 108 12.05 6.53 2.06
CA LEU A 108 12.48 7.69 1.27
C LEU A 108 12.58 7.38 -0.23
N THR A 109 13.08 6.20 -0.58
CA THR A 109 13.14 5.75 -1.98
C THR A 109 11.74 5.59 -2.55
N SER A 110 10.83 4.95 -1.80
CA SER A 110 9.42 4.81 -2.18
C SER A 110 8.77 6.19 -2.39
N LEU A 111 9.02 7.14 -1.50
CA LEU A 111 8.50 8.51 -1.60
C LEU A 111 8.99 9.21 -2.87
N ALA A 112 10.30 9.18 -3.12
CA ALA A 112 10.90 9.81 -4.30
C ALA A 112 10.41 9.18 -5.61
N MET A 113 10.35 7.84 -5.67
CA MET A 113 9.90 7.13 -6.86
C MET A 113 8.40 7.33 -7.13
N ASN A 114 7.55 7.32 -6.09
CA ASN A 114 6.12 7.58 -6.24
C ASN A 114 5.86 9.00 -6.75
N PHE A 115 6.62 9.98 -6.26
CA PHE A 115 6.54 11.35 -6.76
C PHE A 115 6.98 11.46 -8.22
N ALA A 116 8.14 10.86 -8.56
CA ALA A 116 8.66 10.89 -9.93
C ALA A 116 7.69 10.23 -10.92
N LEU A 117 7.10 9.09 -10.55
CA LEU A 117 6.10 8.42 -11.38
C LEU A 117 4.80 9.21 -11.51
N PHE A 118 4.33 9.87 -10.44
CA PHE A 118 3.16 10.74 -10.52
C PHE A 118 3.39 11.89 -11.53
N VAL A 119 4.55 12.55 -11.46
CA VAL A 119 4.91 13.60 -12.41
C VAL A 119 5.04 13.03 -13.82
N GLY A 120 5.73 11.89 -13.98
CA GLY A 120 5.87 11.23 -15.28
C GLY A 120 4.52 10.85 -15.89
N ARG A 121 3.60 10.33 -15.08
CA ARG A 121 2.24 10.02 -15.48
C ARG A 121 1.48 11.26 -15.94
N PHE A 122 1.53 12.33 -15.14
CA PHE A 122 0.90 13.59 -15.48
C PHE A 122 1.43 14.17 -16.80
N CYS A 123 2.76 14.12 -17.01
CA CYS A 123 3.37 14.53 -18.26
C CYS A 123 2.90 13.67 -19.45
N LEU A 124 2.81 12.35 -19.28
CA LEU A 124 2.34 11.46 -20.35
C LEU A 124 0.86 11.72 -20.68
N ASP A 125 0.02 11.91 -19.67
CA ASP A 125 -1.40 12.24 -19.85
C ASP A 125 -1.57 13.60 -20.55
N TYR A 126 -0.69 14.58 -20.26
CA TYR A 126 -0.66 15.87 -20.95
C TYR A 126 -0.25 15.73 -22.43
N LEU A 127 0.81 14.97 -22.72
CA LEU A 127 1.28 14.74 -24.09
C LEU A 127 0.29 13.94 -24.94
N THR A 128 -0.56 13.15 -24.31
CA THR A 128 -1.51 12.26 -25.00
C THR A 128 -2.93 12.83 -25.06
N ILE A 129 -3.14 14.06 -24.58
CA ILE A 129 -4.48 14.66 -24.46
C ILE A 129 -5.20 14.77 -25.81
N GLU A 130 -4.47 15.06 -26.90
CA GLU A 130 -5.03 15.19 -28.25
C GLU A 130 -5.41 13.84 -28.88
N TYR A 131 -4.83 12.74 -28.39
CA TYR A 131 -5.09 11.37 -28.87
C TYR A 131 -6.19 10.66 -28.07
N ARG A 132 -6.67 11.30 -27.01
CA ARG A 132 -7.77 10.78 -26.20
C ARG A 132 -9.06 11.03 -26.96
N GLU A 133 -9.69 9.97 -27.46
CA GLU A 133 -11.07 10.04 -27.95
C GLU A 133 -12.01 10.32 -26.77
N GLU A 134 -12.19 11.60 -26.44
CA GLU A 134 -13.28 12.03 -25.58
C GLU A 134 -14.56 11.81 -26.39
N LEU A 135 -15.26 10.71 -26.10
CA LEU A 135 -16.63 10.48 -26.55
C LEU A 135 -17.48 11.68 -26.10
N TYR A 136 -17.70 12.61 -27.02
CA TYR A 136 -18.65 13.72 -26.90
C TYR A 136 -20.08 13.22 -26.69
#